data_AF-A0A6P8C984-F1
#
_entry.id   AF-A0A6P8C984-F1
#
_cell.length_a   1.000
_cell.length_b   1.000
_cell.length_c   1.000
_cell.angle_alpha   90.00
_cell.angle_beta   90.00
_cell.angle_gamma   90.00
#
_symmetry.space_group_name_H-M   'P 1'
#
loop_
_entity.id
_entity.type
_entity.pdbx_description
1 polymer ?
#
loop_
_entity_poly.entity_id
_entity_poly.type
_entity_poly.pdbx_seq_one_letter_code
_entity_poly.pdbx_strand_id
1 'polypeptide(L)'
;MAECRRAREQLVMPVFYDVTPNEVRHQAGTYKRSFSQHARKYDPLVVQQWRDALVEIGALKGWELKNIANGHQGELVKLVVVRVLKELKKAYLVVPDSIVGIDDHVESITRLLEVDASDVRIVGIHGVAGVGKTTIAKVVYNQLLDHFDSCSFLKDIRETALQHKGLEYLQSLLISKILSCE
;
A
#
# COMPACT_ATOMS: atom_id res chain seq x y z
N MET A 1 -3.14 14.92 11.92
CA MET A 1 -3.62 13.68 11.26
C MET A 1 -4.93 13.93 10.52
N ALA A 2 -6.05 14.19 11.22
CA ALA A 2 -7.35 14.53 10.61
C ALA A 2 -7.27 15.70 9.61
N GLU A 3 -6.57 16.77 9.98
CA GLU A 3 -6.32 17.89 9.07
C GLU A 3 -5.50 17.49 7.83
N CYS A 4 -4.41 16.74 8.00
CA CYS A 4 -3.61 16.26 6.87
C CYS A 4 -4.39 15.33 5.94
N ARG A 5 -5.29 14.50 6.49
CA ARG A 5 -6.20 13.66 5.72
C ARG A 5 -7.12 14.50 4.83
N ARG A 6 -7.71 15.57 5.37
CA ARG A 6 -8.56 16.49 4.61
C ARG A 6 -7.78 17.34 3.59
N ALA A 7 -6.64 17.88 4.00
CA ALA A 7 -5.90 18.87 3.22
C ALA A 7 -4.98 18.26 2.16
N ARG A 8 -4.52 17.02 2.37
CA ARG A 8 -3.51 16.35 1.53
C ARG A 8 -3.94 14.95 1.08
N GLU A 9 -5.21 14.61 1.29
CA GLU A 9 -5.79 13.29 0.93
C GLU A 9 -4.98 12.10 1.48
N GLN A 10 -4.30 12.30 2.62
CA GLN A 10 -3.47 11.26 3.20
C GLN A 10 -4.31 10.10 3.70
N LEU A 11 -3.88 8.90 3.34
CA LEU A 11 -4.45 7.66 3.86
C LEU A 11 -4.14 7.54 5.35
N VAL A 12 -5.20 7.41 6.15
CA VAL A 12 -5.11 7.19 7.60
C VAL A 12 -5.79 5.88 7.93
N MET A 13 -5.07 5.00 8.63
CA MET A 13 -5.55 3.68 9.04
C MET A 13 -5.50 3.56 10.57
N PRO A 14 -6.63 3.71 11.27
CA PRO A 14 -6.64 3.61 12.72
C PRO A 14 -6.46 2.17 13.21
N VAL A 15 -5.67 2.02 14.27
CA VAL A 15 -5.57 0.80 15.08
C VAL A 15 -6.17 1.12 16.45
N PHE A 16 -7.27 0.46 16.78
CA PHE A 16 -7.99 0.62 18.04
C PHE A 16 -7.48 -0.43 19.03
N TYR A 17 -6.50 -0.02 19.84
CA TYR A 17 -5.84 -0.84 20.85
C TYR A 17 -6.55 -0.67 22.20
N ASP A 18 -7.19 -1.74 22.70
CA ASP A 18 -7.98 -1.77 23.95
C ASP A 18 -9.13 -0.74 24.05
N VAL A 19 -9.53 -0.15 22.92
CA VAL A 19 -10.68 0.74 22.79
C VAL A 19 -11.50 0.33 21.57
N THR A 20 -12.79 0.65 21.59
CA THR A 20 -13.65 0.45 20.42
C THR A 20 -13.71 1.70 19.54
N PRO A 21 -13.95 1.59 18.22
CA PRO A 21 -14.18 2.76 17.36
C PRO A 21 -15.32 3.64 17.89
N ASN A 22 -16.35 3.02 18.48
CA ASN A 22 -17.51 3.70 19.04
C ASN A 22 -17.15 4.56 20.27
N GLU A 23 -16.30 4.05 21.15
CA GLU A 23 -15.78 4.81 22.30
C GLU A 23 -14.95 6.01 21.86
N VAL A 24 -14.10 5.84 20.84
CA VAL A 24 -13.30 6.93 20.26
C VAL A 24 -14.19 7.98 19.61
N ARG A 25 -15.14 7.55 18.76
CA ARG A 25 -16.03 8.42 17.98
C ARG A 25 -16.94 9.28 18.85
N HIS A 26 -17.44 8.73 19.94
CA HIS A 26 -18.34 9.45 20.85
C HIS A 26 -17.61 9.99 22.10
N GLN A 27 -16.29 9.82 22.16
CA GLN A 27 -15.45 10.17 23.31
C GLN A 27 -16.06 9.66 24.63
N ALA A 28 -16.55 8.42 24.61
CA ALA A 28 -17.18 7.76 25.76
C ALA A 28 -16.13 7.14 26.69
N GLY A 29 -16.56 6.59 27.84
CA GLY A 29 -15.66 5.94 28.79
C GLY A 29 -14.55 6.86 29.31
N THR A 30 -13.30 6.40 29.19
CA THR A 30 -12.11 7.11 29.68
C THR A 30 -11.88 8.44 28.95
N TYR A 31 -12.23 8.53 27.66
CA TYR A 31 -12.13 9.77 26.89
C TYR A 31 -12.96 10.90 27.50
N LYS A 32 -14.17 10.61 27.99
CA LYS A 32 -15.04 11.63 28.61
C LYS A 32 -14.35 12.30 29.79
N ARG A 33 -13.78 11.49 30.69
CA ARG A 33 -13.04 11.98 31.87
C ARG A 33 -11.79 12.76 31.45
N SER A 34 -11.02 12.24 30.50
CA SER A 34 -9.84 12.91 29.97
C SER A 34 -10.21 14.27 29.38
N PHE A 35 -11.21 14.36 28.52
CA PHE A 35 -11.62 15.64 27.94
C PHE A 35 -12.15 16.64 28.97
N SER A 36 -12.83 16.19 30.04
CA SER A 36 -13.21 17.08 31.14
C SER A 36 -11.99 17.69 31.86
N GLN A 37 -10.88 16.95 31.95
CA GLN A 37 -9.63 17.48 32.52
C GLN A 37 -8.93 18.44 31.55
N HIS A 38 -8.87 18.09 30.26
CA HIS A 38 -8.24 18.93 29.24
C HIS A 38 -9.00 20.26 29.07
N ALA A 39 -10.33 20.26 29.14
CA ALA A 39 -11.16 21.46 29.08
C ALA A 39 -10.89 22.49 30.20
N ARG A 40 -10.22 22.08 31.29
CA ARG A 40 -9.78 22.99 32.37
C ARG A 40 -8.41 23.61 32.14
N LYS A 41 -7.62 23.05 31.22
CA LYS A 41 -6.20 23.37 31.03
C LYS A 41 -5.92 24.03 29.68
N TYR A 42 -6.71 23.72 28.68
CA TYR A 42 -6.48 24.12 27.29
C TYR A 42 -7.61 25.00 26.79
N ASP A 43 -7.28 25.79 25.77
CA ASP A 43 -8.23 26.66 25.09
C ASP A 43 -9.44 25.85 24.57
N PRO A 44 -10.69 26.34 24.76
CA PRO A 44 -11.89 25.62 24.34
C PRO A 44 -11.92 25.27 22.84
N LEU A 45 -11.37 26.13 21.98
CA LEU A 45 -11.30 25.89 20.53
C LEU A 45 -10.35 24.72 20.23
N VAL A 46 -9.20 24.68 20.89
CA VAL A 46 -8.22 23.58 20.75
C VAL A 46 -8.82 22.25 21.20
N VAL A 47 -9.53 22.25 22.34
CA VAL A 47 -10.20 21.04 22.85
C VAL A 47 -11.29 20.59 21.87
N GLN A 48 -12.03 21.52 21.28
CA GLN A 48 -13.04 21.20 20.28
C GLN A 48 -12.42 20.58 19.02
N GLN A 49 -11.31 21.12 18.52
CA GLN A 49 -10.58 20.55 17.38
C GLN A 49 -10.13 19.10 17.63
N TRP A 50 -9.69 18.78 18.85
CA TRP A 50 -9.34 17.41 19.22
C TRP A 50 -10.55 16.48 19.24
N ARG A 51 -11.70 16.96 19.73
CA ARG A 51 -12.95 16.18 19.70
C ARG A 51 -13.34 15.88 18.26
N ASP A 52 -13.37 16.90 17.41
CA ASP A 52 -13.75 16.75 16.00
C ASP A 52 -12.80 15.79 15.27
N ALA A 53 -11.49 15.87 15.57
CA ALA A 53 -10.52 14.93 15.03
C ALA A 53 -10.79 13.48 15.46
N LEU A 54 -11.14 13.23 16.74
CA LEU A 54 -11.46 11.87 17.19
C LEU A 54 -12.81 11.36 16.67
N VAL A 55 -13.80 12.23 16.46
CA VAL A 55 -15.04 11.88 15.76
C VAL A 55 -14.74 11.37 14.36
N GLU A 56 -13.89 12.09 13.62
CA GLU A 56 -13.48 11.70 12.28
C GLU A 56 -12.71 10.37 12.27
N ILE A 57 -11.68 10.25 13.12
CA ILE A 57 -10.86 9.02 13.19
C ILE A 57 -11.68 7.81 13.64
N GLY A 58 -12.58 7.99 14.61
CA GLY A 58 -13.46 6.93 15.09
C GLY A 58 -14.54 6.51 14.08
N ALA A 59 -14.80 7.31 13.05
CA ALA A 59 -15.69 6.95 11.94
C ALA A 59 -14.98 6.16 10.82
N LEU A 60 -13.65 6.11 10.82
CA LEU A 60 -12.88 5.37 9.82
C LEU A 60 -12.95 3.86 10.10
N LYS A 61 -12.94 3.08 9.01
CA LYS A 61 -12.66 1.65 9.10
C LYS A 61 -11.21 1.48 9.58
N GLY A 62 -11.02 0.69 10.63
CA GLY A 62 -9.72 0.38 11.21
C GLY A 62 -9.72 -1.01 11.83
N TRP A 63 -8.62 -1.36 12.49
CA TRP A 63 -8.47 -2.66 13.15
C TRP A 63 -8.75 -2.54 14.64
N GLU A 64 -9.66 -3.37 15.14
CA GLU A 64 -9.97 -3.47 16.56
C GLU A 64 -9.35 -4.74 17.14
N LEU A 65 -8.44 -4.59 18.09
CA LEU A 65 -7.64 -5.71 18.62
C LEU A 65 -8.51 -6.86 19.13
N LYS A 66 -9.60 -6.56 19.83
CA LYS A 66 -10.49 -7.58 20.41
C LYS A 66 -11.23 -8.39 19.35
N ASN A 67 -11.50 -7.79 18.20
CA ASN A 67 -12.26 -8.41 17.11
C ASN A 67 -11.35 -9.10 16.09
N ILE A 68 -10.05 -8.82 16.11
CA ILE A 68 -9.09 -9.27 15.11
C ILE A 68 -8.05 -10.17 15.77
N ALA A 69 -7.89 -11.37 15.20
CA ALA A 69 -6.96 -12.38 15.70
C ALA A 69 -7.13 -12.72 17.19
N ASN A 70 -8.36 -12.70 17.71
CA ASN A 70 -8.69 -13.04 19.11
C ASN A 70 -7.88 -12.26 20.17
N GLY A 71 -7.47 -11.02 19.87
CA GLY A 71 -6.65 -10.22 20.78
C GLY A 71 -5.14 -10.50 20.71
N HIS A 72 -4.68 -11.38 19.82
CA HIS A 72 -3.25 -11.65 19.63
C HIS A 72 -2.56 -10.49 18.90
N GLN A 73 -1.77 -9.72 19.66
CA GLN A 73 -1.07 -8.55 19.14
C GLN A 73 -0.13 -8.86 17.97
N GLY A 74 0.58 -9.99 18.02
CA GLY A 74 1.52 -10.39 16.97
C GLY A 74 0.85 -10.57 15.60
N GLU A 75 -0.35 -11.14 15.57
CA GLU A 75 -1.12 -11.32 14.35
C GLU A 75 -1.68 -10.00 13.82
N LEU A 76 -2.15 -9.12 14.71
CA LEU A 76 -2.55 -7.76 14.32
C LEU A 76 -1.38 -7.00 13.69
N VAL A 77 -0.19 -7.10 14.28
CA VAL A 77 1.03 -6.47 13.74
C VAL A 77 1.33 -6.98 12.33
N LYS A 78 1.29 -8.31 12.11
CA LYS A 78 1.48 -8.88 10.77
C LYS A 78 0.49 -8.30 9.75
N LEU A 79 -0.80 -8.25 10.10
CA LEU A 79 -1.85 -7.70 9.23
C LEU A 79 -1.62 -6.22 8.89
N VAL A 80 -1.29 -5.41 9.90
CA VAL A 80 -1.02 -3.98 9.71
C VAL A 80 0.23 -3.78 8.85
N VAL A 81 1.31 -4.52 9.10
CA VAL A 81 2.55 -4.45 8.32
C VAL A 81 2.28 -4.80 6.86
N VAL A 82 1.57 -5.91 6.59
CA VAL A 82 1.21 -6.30 5.21
C VAL A 82 0.39 -5.20 4.53
N ARG A 83 -0.61 -4.66 5.21
CA ARG A 83 -1.46 -3.60 4.63
C ARG A 83 -0.68 -2.32 4.38
N VAL A 84 0.14 -1.88 5.33
CA VAL A 84 0.96 -0.67 5.19
C VAL A 84 1.98 -0.86 4.07
N LEU A 85 2.65 -2.01 4.00
CA LEU A 85 3.56 -2.32 2.90
C LEU A 85 2.84 -2.31 1.57
N LYS A 86 1.63 -2.85 1.45
CA LYS A 86 0.82 -2.79 0.22
C LYS A 86 0.53 -1.35 -0.23
N GLU A 87 0.21 -0.48 0.72
CA GLU A 87 -0.13 0.94 0.43
C GLU A 87 1.13 1.79 0.20
N LEU A 88 2.22 1.44 0.86
CA LEU A 88 3.54 2.03 0.68
C LEU A 88 4.30 1.46 -0.51
N LYS A 89 3.88 0.31 -1.06
CA LYS A 89 4.42 -0.32 -2.28
C LYS A 89 4.12 0.63 -3.45
N LYS A 90 4.94 1.69 -3.51
CA LYS A 90 5.35 2.53 -4.66
C LYS A 90 5.77 1.72 -5.89
N ALA A 91 5.77 0.40 -5.78
CA ALA A 91 5.89 -0.52 -6.89
C ALA A 91 4.74 -0.35 -7.89
N TYR A 92 3.55 0.12 -7.48
CA TYR A 92 2.45 0.36 -8.42
C TYR A 92 2.88 1.32 -9.53
N LEU A 93 2.91 0.80 -10.76
CA LEU A 93 3.36 1.53 -11.93
C LEU A 93 2.19 2.35 -12.47
N VAL A 94 2.42 3.65 -12.72
CA VAL A 94 1.42 4.49 -13.36
C VAL A 94 1.17 3.98 -14.78
N VAL A 95 -0.10 3.74 -15.07
CA VAL A 95 -0.63 3.27 -16.35
C VAL A 95 -1.72 4.27 -16.77
N PRO A 96 -1.81 4.66 -18.06
CA PRO A 96 -2.86 5.55 -18.54
C PRO A 96 -4.27 5.01 -18.28
N ASP A 97 -5.22 5.90 -17.91
CA ASP A 97 -6.60 5.52 -17.60
C ASP A 97 -7.41 5.06 -18.83
N SER A 98 -6.95 5.39 -20.05
CA SER A 98 -7.67 5.18 -21.32
C SER A 98 -7.06 4.08 -22.18
N ILE A 99 -6.79 2.91 -21.60
CA ILE A 99 -6.34 1.74 -22.38
C ILE A 99 -7.54 0.88 -22.73
N VAL A 100 -7.67 0.55 -24.01
CA VAL A 100 -8.74 -0.30 -24.54
C VAL A 100 -8.15 -1.54 -25.20
N GLY A 101 -8.86 -2.67 -25.11
CA GLY A 101 -8.51 -3.90 -25.83
C GLY A 101 -7.25 -4.61 -25.32
N ILE A 102 -6.90 -4.46 -24.03
CA ILE A 102 -5.76 -5.18 -23.44
C ILE A 102 -6.17 -6.40 -22.61
N ASP A 103 -7.45 -6.56 -22.28
CA ASP A 103 -7.91 -7.56 -21.33
C ASP A 103 -7.52 -8.99 -21.77
N ASP A 104 -7.76 -9.34 -23.04
CA ASP A 104 -7.39 -10.64 -23.60
C ASP A 104 -5.87 -10.89 -23.57
N HIS A 105 -5.07 -9.84 -23.79
CA HIS A 105 -3.62 -9.93 -23.74
C HIS A 105 -3.12 -10.12 -22.30
N VAL A 106 -3.69 -9.38 -21.36
CA VAL A 106 -3.38 -9.51 -19.92
C VAL A 106 -3.75 -10.91 -19.45
N GLU A 107 -4.95 -11.39 -19.77
CA GLU A 107 -5.38 -12.74 -19.42
C GLU A 107 -4.46 -13.81 -20.02
N SER A 108 -4.09 -13.68 -21.29
CA SER A 108 -3.17 -14.61 -21.95
C SER A 108 -1.81 -14.65 -21.26
N ILE A 109 -1.26 -13.50 -20.87
CA ILE A 109 0.03 -13.42 -20.16
C ILE A 109 -0.09 -14.04 -18.76
N THR A 110 -1.15 -13.71 -18.01
CA THR A 110 -1.39 -14.26 -16.67
C THR A 110 -1.53 -15.78 -16.71
N ARG A 111 -2.20 -16.32 -17.74
CA ARG A 111 -2.28 -17.77 -17.97
C ARG A 111 -0.94 -18.40 -18.30
N LEU A 112 -0.05 -17.73 -19.05
CA LEU A 112 1.30 -18.26 -19.31
C LEU A 112 2.17 -18.27 -18.03
N LEU A 113 1.98 -17.27 -17.17
CA LEU A 113 2.73 -17.12 -15.93
C LEU A 113 2.33 -18.16 -14.86
N GLU A 114 1.12 -18.73 -14.90
CA GLU A 114 0.57 -19.68 -13.91
C GLU A 114 1.16 -19.50 -12.51
N VAL A 115 0.80 -18.40 -11.86
CA VAL A 115 1.48 -17.87 -10.66
C VAL A 115 1.54 -18.84 -9.47
N ASP A 116 0.65 -19.83 -9.44
CA ASP A 116 0.60 -20.88 -8.40
C ASP A 116 1.55 -22.06 -8.67
N ALA A 117 2.23 -22.10 -9.81
CA ALA A 117 3.21 -23.14 -10.12
C ALA A 117 4.50 -22.93 -9.32
N SER A 118 5.13 -24.02 -8.88
CA SER A 118 6.34 -23.99 -8.07
C SER A 118 7.65 -23.82 -8.88
N ASP A 119 7.56 -23.43 -10.15
CA ASP A 119 8.69 -23.31 -11.08
C ASP A 119 9.02 -21.85 -11.40
N VAL A 120 10.12 -21.63 -12.15
CA VAL A 120 10.55 -20.29 -12.58
C VAL A 120 10.15 -20.08 -14.04
N ARG A 121 9.32 -19.06 -14.29
CA ARG A 121 8.81 -18.76 -15.63
C ARG A 121 9.30 -17.41 -16.16
N ILE A 122 9.58 -17.40 -17.46
CA ILE A 122 9.98 -16.20 -18.19
C ILE A 122 9.05 -16.05 -19.39
N VAL A 123 8.34 -14.93 -19.46
CA VAL A 123 7.44 -14.59 -20.57
C VAL A 123 8.00 -13.42 -21.36
N GLY A 124 8.16 -13.61 -22.67
CA GLY A 124 8.60 -12.57 -23.60
C GLY A 124 7.41 -11.90 -24.30
N ILE A 125 7.34 -10.57 -24.27
CA ILE A 125 6.35 -9.79 -25.03
C ILE A 125 7.06 -9.10 -26.20
N HIS A 126 6.67 -9.41 -27.43
CA HIS A 126 7.26 -8.86 -28.65
C HIS A 126 6.20 -8.23 -29.57
N GLY A 127 6.64 -7.45 -30.56
CA GLY A 127 5.77 -6.71 -31.47
C GLY A 127 6.35 -5.36 -31.89
N VAL A 128 5.67 -4.66 -32.79
CA VAL A 128 6.13 -3.39 -33.37
C VAL A 128 6.33 -2.28 -32.32
N ALA A 129 7.15 -1.28 -32.65
CA ALA A 129 7.34 -0.12 -31.78
C ALA A 129 6.01 0.62 -31.58
N GLY A 130 5.78 1.16 -30.37
CA GLY A 130 4.58 1.95 -30.06
C GLY A 130 3.30 1.15 -29.75
N VAL A 131 3.24 -0.16 -30.00
CA VAL A 131 2.03 -0.99 -29.78
C VAL A 131 1.62 -1.17 -28.31
N GLY A 132 2.39 -0.63 -27.35
CA GLY A 132 2.01 -0.68 -25.94
C GLY A 132 2.53 -1.89 -25.14
N LYS A 133 3.55 -2.61 -25.62
CA LYS A 133 4.17 -3.76 -24.92
C LYS A 133 4.52 -3.46 -23.45
N THR A 134 5.23 -2.34 -23.22
CA THR A 134 5.60 -1.90 -21.88
C THR A 134 4.37 -1.56 -21.04
N THR A 135 3.32 -1.03 -21.64
CA THR A 135 2.06 -0.71 -20.96
C THR A 135 1.38 -1.98 -20.46
N ILE A 136 1.26 -3.01 -21.31
CA ILE A 136 0.68 -4.30 -20.92
C ILE A 136 1.51 -4.96 -19.81
N ALA A 137 2.84 -4.93 -19.92
CA ALA A 137 3.73 -5.45 -18.88
C ALA A 137 3.52 -4.76 -17.52
N LYS A 138 3.29 -3.44 -17.51
CA LYS A 138 2.97 -2.68 -16.29
C LYS A 138 1.63 -3.09 -15.67
N VAL A 139 0.60 -3.32 -16.50
CA VAL A 139 -0.73 -3.75 -16.03
C VAL A 139 -0.63 -5.12 -15.36
N VAL A 140 -0.01 -6.09 -16.02
CA VAL A 140 0.22 -7.43 -15.46
C VAL A 140 1.03 -7.34 -14.17
N TYR A 141 2.13 -6.57 -14.17
CA TYR A 141 2.94 -6.34 -12.97
C TYR A 141 2.09 -5.85 -11.79
N ASN A 142 1.26 -4.84 -12.00
CA ASN A 142 0.39 -4.30 -10.96
C ASN A 142 -0.63 -5.32 -10.41
N GLN A 143 -1.17 -6.19 -11.27
CA GLN A 143 -2.08 -7.28 -10.84
C GLN A 143 -1.36 -8.34 -9.98
N LEU A 144 -0.08 -8.56 -10.24
CA LEU A 144 0.71 -9.59 -9.57
C LEU A 144 1.40 -9.12 -8.29
N LEU A 145 1.37 -7.83 -7.96
CA LEU A 145 2.05 -7.25 -6.80
C LEU A 145 1.75 -7.93 -5.46
N ASP A 146 0.53 -8.42 -5.30
CA ASP A 146 0.06 -9.07 -4.07
C ASP A 146 0.33 -10.57 -4.04
N HIS A 147 0.75 -11.18 -5.15
CA HIS A 147 1.01 -12.61 -5.27
C HIS A 147 2.46 -12.98 -4.92
N PHE A 148 3.34 -12.00 -4.77
CA PHE A 148 4.76 -12.21 -4.48
C PHE A 148 5.21 -11.37 -3.27
N ASP A 149 6.12 -11.92 -2.47
CA ASP A 149 6.72 -11.23 -1.33
C ASP A 149 7.42 -9.92 -1.77
N SER A 150 8.19 -10.03 -2.86
CA SER A 150 8.97 -8.94 -3.46
C SER A 150 8.71 -8.83 -4.97
N CYS A 151 8.70 -7.59 -5.48
CA CYS A 151 8.51 -7.29 -6.90
C CYS A 151 9.44 -6.15 -7.32
N SER A 152 9.95 -6.20 -8.56
CA SER A 152 10.79 -5.14 -9.12
C SER A 152 10.46 -4.89 -10.59
N PHE A 153 10.43 -3.61 -10.96
CA PHE A 153 10.34 -3.17 -12.35
C PHE A 153 11.63 -2.45 -12.76
N LEU A 154 12.30 -3.00 -13.77
CA LEU A 154 13.46 -2.40 -14.42
C LEU A 154 13.01 -1.80 -15.75
N LYS A 155 13.28 -0.52 -15.93
CA LYS A 155 13.00 0.22 -17.17
C LYS A 155 14.29 0.48 -17.93
N ASP A 156 14.16 0.83 -19.21
CA ASP A 156 15.24 1.37 -20.04
C ASP A 156 16.48 0.45 -20.12
N ILE A 157 16.28 -0.86 -19.93
CA ILE A 157 17.34 -1.90 -19.83
C ILE A 157 18.33 -1.78 -20.97
N ARG A 158 17.84 -1.63 -22.22
CA ARG A 158 18.69 -1.53 -23.40
C ARG A 158 19.63 -0.31 -23.32
N GLU A 159 19.10 0.84 -22.91
CA GLU A 159 19.89 2.07 -22.82
C GLU A 159 20.90 2.00 -21.66
N THR A 160 20.46 1.53 -20.49
CA THR A 160 21.32 1.39 -19.32
C THR A 160 22.42 0.36 -19.54
N ALA A 161 22.12 -0.78 -20.18
CA ALA A 161 23.10 -1.83 -20.46
C ALA A 161 24.25 -1.38 -21.38
N LEU A 162 24.03 -0.35 -22.20
CA LEU A 162 25.05 0.21 -23.09
C LEU A 162 26.03 1.16 -22.37
N GLN A 163 25.73 1.55 -21.12
CA GLN A 163 26.60 2.42 -20.32
C GLN A 163 27.75 1.63 -19.67
N HIS A 164 28.81 2.32 -19.27
CA HIS A 164 29.94 1.70 -18.56
C HIS A 164 29.47 1.09 -17.23
N LYS A 165 29.69 -0.22 -17.06
CA LYS A 165 29.17 -1.05 -15.95
C LYS A 165 27.63 -1.09 -15.85
N GLY A 166 26.93 -0.88 -16.97
CA GLY A 166 25.48 -0.79 -17.02
C GLY A 166 24.76 -2.09 -16.61
N LEU A 167 25.29 -3.24 -17.00
CA LEU A 167 24.72 -4.55 -16.65
C LEU A 167 24.92 -4.86 -15.16
N GLU A 168 26.10 -4.60 -14.62
CA GLU A 168 26.40 -4.75 -13.19
C GLU A 168 25.52 -3.84 -12.34
N TYR A 169 25.28 -2.61 -12.82
CA TYR A 169 24.34 -1.68 -12.19
C TYR A 169 22.91 -2.21 -12.22
N LEU A 170 22.41 -2.67 -13.37
CA LEU A 170 21.06 -3.25 -13.49
C LEU A 170 20.88 -4.48 -12.59
N GLN A 171 21.88 -5.35 -12.53
CA GLN A 171 21.88 -6.52 -11.66
C GLN A 171 21.83 -6.10 -10.18
N SER A 172 22.69 -5.16 -9.76
CA SER A 172 22.70 -4.65 -8.38
C SER A 172 21.36 -3.99 -8.03
N LEU A 173 20.76 -3.24 -8.95
CA LEU A 173 19.46 -2.59 -8.78
C LEU A 173 18.32 -3.61 -8.66
N LEU A 174 18.38 -4.71 -9.42
CA LEU A 174 17.40 -5.79 -9.30
C LEU A 174 17.49 -6.45 -7.93
N ILE A 175 18.70 -6.82 -7.52
CA ILE A 175 18.98 -7.50 -6.25
C ILE A 175 18.55 -6.63 -5.07
N SER A 176 18.93 -5.35 -5.05
CA SER A 176 18.56 -4.45 -3.94
C SER A 176 17.06 -4.28 -3.81
N LYS A 177 16.34 -4.15 -4.94
CA LYS A 177 14.87 -4.02 -4.93
C LYS A 177 14.14 -5.29 -4.51
N ILE A 178 14.67 -6.47 -4.80
CA ILE A 178 14.02 -7.74 -4.45
C ILE A 178 14.36 -8.16 -3.01
N LEU A 179 15.62 -8.01 -2.60
CA LEU A 179 16.10 -8.49 -1.30
C LEU A 179 15.95 -7.48 -0.16
N SER A 180 15.55 -6.23 -0.45
CA SER A 180 15.52 -5.15 0.54
C SER A 180 16.86 -4.95 1.27
N CYS A 181 17.97 -5.32 0.64
CA CYS A 181 19.31 -5.03 1.17
C CYS A 181 19.67 -3.60 0.77
N GLU A 182 19.72 -2.72 1.78
CA GLU A 182 20.43 -1.43 1.72
C GLU A 182 21.95 -1.64 1.81
#